data_AF-A0A6B9TGL8-F1
#
_entry.id   AF-A0A6B9TGL8-F1
#
_cell.length_a   1.000
_cell.length_b   1.000
_cell.length_c   1.000
_cell.angle_alpha   90.00
_cell.angle_beta   90.00
_cell.angle_gamma   90.00
#
_symmetry.space_group_name_H-M   'P 1'
#
loop_
_entity.id
_entity.type
_entity.pdbx_description
1 polymer ?
#
loop_
_entity_poly.entity_id
_entity_poly.type
_entity_poly.pdbx_seq_one_letter_code
_entity_poly.pdbx_strand_id
1 'polypeptide(L)'
;MQDKLVIIYKAMQQMKSFEKFFGSYEGQKNEFIQELMKHEGINDLLRESILELEKIIRLDDPAAEEYRSLFDYILNRESVEFKCMRYGIKGPEDIGLRDIEAVISRVK
;
A
#
# COMPACT_ATOMS: atom_id res chain seq x y z
N MET A 1 -2.49 0.89 11.36
CA MET A 1 -3.46 0.10 10.56
C MET A 1 -3.52 0.64 9.15
N GLN A 2 -3.75 1.95 8.99
CA GLN A 2 -3.73 2.65 7.70
C GLN A 2 -2.46 2.41 6.88
N ASP A 3 -1.26 2.58 7.47
CA ASP A 3 0.00 2.34 6.76
C ASP A 3 0.10 0.93 6.17
N LYS A 4 -0.48 -0.08 6.85
CA LYS A 4 -0.49 -1.46 6.38
C LYS A 4 -1.33 -1.59 5.11
N LEU A 5 -2.50 -0.93 5.07
CA LEU A 5 -3.32 -0.87 3.86
C LEU A 5 -2.63 -0.11 2.73
N VAL A 6 -1.92 0.98 3.05
CA VAL A 6 -1.12 1.73 2.07
C VAL A 6 -0.01 0.85 1.49
N ILE A 7 0.68 0.05 2.30
CA ILE A 7 1.71 -0.89 1.86
C ILE A 7 1.11 -1.97 0.94
N ILE A 8 -0.01 -2.59 1.34
CA ILE A 8 -0.71 -3.59 0.52
C ILE A 8 -1.13 -2.99 -0.83
N TYR A 9 -1.73 -1.80 -0.81
CA TYR A 9 -2.16 -1.09 -2.02
C TYR A 9 -0.97 -0.79 -2.96
N LYS A 10 0.14 -0.26 -2.43
CA LYS A 10 1.33 0.05 -3.24
C LYS A 10 1.97 -1.20 -3.84
N ALA A 11 2.04 -2.29 -3.08
CA ALA A 11 2.56 -3.56 -3.58
C ALA A 11 1.71 -4.15 -4.72
N MET A 12 0.38 -4.12 -4.59
CA MET A 12 -0.52 -4.54 -5.66
C MET A 12 -0.34 -3.70 -6.93
N GLN A 13 -0.15 -2.39 -6.80
CA GLN A 13 0.12 -1.50 -7.94
C GLN A 13 1.46 -1.80 -8.61
N GLN A 14 2.51 -2.08 -7.82
CA GLN A 14 3.81 -2.48 -8.33
C GLN A 14 3.74 -3.80 -9.09
N MET A 15 3.07 -4.82 -8.55
CA MET A 15 2.89 -6.12 -9.21
C MET A 15 2.13 -5.99 -10.54
N LYS A 16 1.03 -5.23 -10.56
CA LYS A 16 0.29 -4.92 -11.80
C LYS A 16 1.15 -4.21 -12.83
N SER A 17 1.98 -3.27 -12.38
CA SER A 17 2.90 -2.54 -13.27
C SER A 17 3.96 -3.47 -13.83
N PHE A 18 4.58 -4.31 -13.00
CA PHE A 18 5.53 -5.32 -13.44
C PHE A 18 4.89 -6.29 -14.44
N GLU A 19 3.68 -6.80 -14.17
CA GLU A 19 2.97 -7.69 -15.09
C GLU A 19 2.67 -7.02 -16.42
N LYS A 20 2.30 -5.73 -16.40
CA LYS A 20 2.04 -4.95 -17.62
C LYS A 20 3.30 -4.71 -18.46
N PHE A 21 4.44 -4.45 -17.82
CA PHE A 21 5.68 -4.09 -18.53
C PHE A 21 6.55 -5.30 -18.92
N PHE A 22 6.51 -6.38 -18.14
CA PHE A 22 7.40 -7.54 -18.30
C PHE A 22 6.65 -8.86 -18.55
N GLY A 23 5.31 -8.85 -18.58
CA GLY A 23 4.51 -10.07 -18.74
C GLY A 23 4.40 -10.86 -17.44
N SER A 24 4.13 -12.17 -17.51
CA SER A 24 4.01 -12.99 -16.31
C SER A 24 5.35 -13.11 -15.58
N TYR A 25 5.42 -12.53 -14.37
CA TYR A 25 6.58 -12.68 -13.50
C TYR A 25 6.62 -14.10 -12.90
N GLU A 26 7.72 -14.83 -13.05
CA GLU A 26 7.92 -16.20 -12.50
C GLU A 26 8.62 -16.24 -11.12
N GLY A 27 8.94 -15.08 -10.52
CA GLY A 27 9.55 -15.04 -9.19
C GLY A 27 8.60 -15.50 -8.07
N GLN A 28 9.12 -15.64 -6.84
CA GLN A 28 8.28 -15.95 -5.67
C GLN A 28 7.11 -14.98 -5.62
N LYS A 29 5.88 -15.47 -5.81
CA LYS A 29 4.66 -14.67 -5.71
C LYS A 29 4.11 -14.80 -4.30
N ASN A 30 3.70 -13.69 -3.70
CA ASN A 30 2.96 -13.72 -2.44
C ASN A 30 1.56 -14.24 -2.73
N GLU A 31 1.24 -15.42 -2.22
CA GLU A 31 -0.05 -16.07 -2.44
C GLU A 31 -1.21 -15.19 -1.96
N PHE A 32 -1.06 -14.52 -0.82
CA PHE A 32 -2.07 -13.62 -0.27
C PHE A 32 -2.33 -12.40 -1.16
N ILE A 33 -1.30 -11.74 -1.69
CA ILE A 33 -1.47 -10.60 -2.61
C ILE A 33 -2.04 -11.07 -3.95
N GLN A 34 -1.66 -12.24 -4.43
CA GLN A 34 -2.23 -12.84 -5.64
C GLN A 34 -3.71 -13.20 -5.47
N GLU A 35 -4.08 -13.76 -4.32
CA GLU A 35 -5.47 -14.01 -3.97
C GLU A 35 -6.24 -12.70 -3.89
N LEU A 36 -5.72 -11.69 -3.18
CA LEU A 36 -6.30 -10.35 -3.13
C LEU A 36 -6.52 -9.78 -4.53
N MET A 37 -5.53 -9.86 -5.42
CA MET A 37 -5.64 -9.34 -6.79
C MET A 37 -6.70 -10.05 -7.64
N LYS A 38 -7.06 -11.30 -7.30
CA LYS A 38 -8.15 -12.04 -7.97
C LYS A 38 -9.54 -11.64 -7.47
N HIS A 39 -9.64 -10.96 -6.32
CA HIS A 39 -10.91 -10.46 -5.81
C HIS A 39 -11.36 -9.23 -6.60
N GLU A 40 -12.52 -9.34 -7.22
CA GLU A 40 -13.18 -8.22 -7.88
C GLU A 40 -13.48 -7.10 -6.87
N GLY A 41 -13.23 -5.85 -7.24
CA GLY A 41 -13.46 -4.68 -6.38
C GLY A 41 -12.43 -4.45 -5.26
N ILE A 42 -11.38 -5.27 -5.14
CA ILE A 42 -10.41 -5.14 -4.04
C ILE A 42 -9.70 -3.78 -4.00
N ASN A 43 -9.43 -3.19 -5.16
CA ASN A 43 -8.80 -1.87 -5.26
C ASN A 43 -9.69 -0.79 -4.63
N ASP A 44 -10.99 -0.85 -4.90
CA ASP A 44 -11.96 0.12 -4.39
C ASP A 44 -12.16 -0.08 -2.89
N LEU A 45 -12.27 -1.33 -2.44
CA LEU A 45 -12.36 -1.66 -1.01
C LEU A 45 -11.14 -1.15 -0.21
N LEU A 46 -9.93 -1.38 -0.71
CA LEU A 46 -8.70 -0.88 -0.08
C LEU A 46 -8.67 0.65 -0.05
N ARG A 47 -9.07 1.30 -1.16
CA ARG A 47 -9.16 2.75 -1.26
C ARG A 47 -10.14 3.33 -0.25
N GLU A 48 -11.34 2.78 -0.18
CA GLU A 48 -12.38 3.20 0.77
C GLU A 48 -11.89 3.01 2.21
N SER A 49 -11.31 1.85 2.54
CA SER A 49 -10.77 1.56 3.87
C SER A 49 -9.66 2.54 4.29
N ILE A 50 -8.76 2.91 3.37
CA ILE A 50 -7.71 3.91 3.61
C ILE A 50 -8.32 5.29 3.90
N LEU A 51 -9.35 5.68 3.13
CA LEU A 51 -10.05 6.96 3.29
C LEU A 51 -10.84 7.02 4.60
N GLU A 52 -11.54 5.95 4.96
CA GLU A 52 -12.29 5.87 6.22
C GLU A 52 -11.37 6.00 7.44
N LEU A 53 -10.21 5.33 7.42
CA LEU A 53 -9.23 5.44 8.50
C LEU A 53 -8.67 6.87 8.64
N GLU A 54 -8.48 7.61 7.55
CA GLU A 54 -8.03 9.01 7.66
C GLU A 54 -9.14 9.92 8.19
N LYS A 55 -10.39 9.70 7.78
CA LYS A 55 -11.55 10.46 8.29
C LYS A 55 -11.69 10.33 9.80
N ILE A 56 -11.34 9.17 10.37
CA ILE A 56 -11.32 8.93 11.82
C ILE A 56 -10.19 9.72 12.50
N ILE A 57 -9.07 9.95 11.82
CA ILE A 57 -7.89 10.62 12.38
C ILE A 57 -8.01 12.16 12.31
N ARG A 58 -8.86 12.69 11.42
CA ARG A 58 -9.15 14.11 11.15
C ARG A 58 -7.93 15.01 10.85
N LEU A 59 -8.21 15.91 9.90
CA LEU A 59 -7.27 16.70 9.10
C LEU A 59 -7.18 18.12 9.66
N ASP A 60 -6.10 18.41 10.38
CA ASP A 60 -5.62 19.78 10.62
C ASP A 60 -4.30 19.99 9.85
N ASP A 61 -4.19 19.44 8.64
CA ASP A 61 -3.01 19.63 7.78
C ASP A 61 -3.35 20.55 6.59
N PRO A 62 -2.86 21.81 6.59
CA PRO A 62 -3.02 22.73 5.49
C PRO A 62 -2.46 22.21 4.16
N ALA A 63 -1.48 21.29 4.19
CA ALA A 63 -0.88 20.72 2.99
C ALA A 63 -1.86 19.82 2.20
N ALA A 64 -2.99 19.42 2.81
CA ALA A 64 -4.02 18.66 2.11
C ALA A 64 -4.66 19.44 0.94
N GLU A 65 -4.65 20.78 0.97
CA GLU A 65 -5.20 21.62 -0.11
C GLU A 65 -4.39 21.55 -1.42
N GLU A 66 -3.10 21.20 -1.34
CA GLU A 66 -2.23 21.08 -2.51
C GLU A 66 -2.50 19.80 -3.32
N TYR A 67 -3.13 18.80 -2.71
CA TYR A 67 -3.45 17.54 -3.35
C TYR A 67 -4.85 17.57 -3.97
N ARG A 68 -4.96 17.14 -5.23
CA ARG A 68 -6.26 17.02 -5.93
C ARG A 68 -7.20 15.97 -5.31
N SER A 69 -6.66 15.06 -4.51
CA SER A 69 -7.36 13.90 -3.96
C SER A 69 -6.84 13.60 -2.56
N LEU A 70 -7.76 13.51 -1.59
CA LEU A 70 -7.46 13.12 -0.21
C LEU A 70 -6.75 11.75 -0.16
N PHE A 71 -7.13 10.83 -1.05
CA PHE A 71 -6.49 9.53 -1.15
C PHE A 71 -5.00 9.67 -1.54
N ASP A 72 -4.69 10.54 -2.49
CA ASP A 72 -3.33 10.75 -2.96
C ASP A 72 -2.50 11.46 -1.89
N TYR A 73 -3.11 12.39 -1.14
CA TYR A 73 -2.49 12.97 0.04
C TYR A 73 -2.12 11.88 1.06
N ILE A 74 -3.05 11.02 1.48
CA ILE A 74 -2.79 9.95 2.47
C ILE A 74 -1.67 9.00 2.01
N LEU A 75 -1.68 8.62 0.72
CA LEU A 75 -0.66 7.76 0.16
C LEU A 75 0.74 8.35 0.26
N ASN A 76 0.85 9.68 0.22
CA ASN A 76 2.11 10.44 0.11
C ASN A 76 2.43 11.34 1.31
N ARG A 77 1.56 11.40 2.33
CA ARG A 77 1.69 12.25 3.53
C ARG A 77 3.00 12.05 4.28
N GLU A 78 3.47 10.82 4.32
CA GLU A 78 4.82 10.49 4.80
C GLU A 78 5.60 9.85 3.65
N SER A 79 6.91 10.13 3.60
CA SER A 79 7.78 9.54 2.59
C SER A 79 7.72 8.02 2.66
N VAL A 80 7.84 7.37 1.50
CA VAL A 80 7.75 5.92 1.44
C VAL A 80 8.88 5.29 2.23
N GLU A 81 10.04 5.92 2.25
CA GLU A 81 11.21 5.57 3.05
C GLU A 81 10.90 5.57 4.55
N PHE A 82 10.18 6.59 5.05
CA PHE A 82 9.81 6.67 6.46
C PHE A 82 8.80 5.57 6.84
N LYS A 83 7.80 5.33 5.98
CA LYS A 83 6.87 4.21 6.15
C LYS A 83 7.63 2.88 6.12
N CYS A 84 8.56 2.69 5.20
CA CYS A 84 9.39 1.49 5.09
C CYS A 84 10.18 1.22 6.37
N MET A 85 10.92 2.22 6.86
CA MET A 85 11.72 2.10 8.08
C MET A 85 10.88 1.70 9.30
N ARG A 86 9.69 2.28 9.46
CA ARG A 86 8.76 1.96 10.56
C ARG A 86 8.41 0.47 10.62
N TYR A 87 8.42 -0.20 9.48
CA TYR A 87 8.08 -1.62 9.38
C TYR A 87 9.29 -2.54 9.22
N GLY A 88 10.51 -2.00 9.17
CA GLY A 88 11.74 -2.76 8.98
C GLY A 88 12.07 -3.06 7.51
N ILE A 89 11.48 -2.29 6.59
CA ILE A 89 11.74 -2.33 5.15
C ILE A 89 12.82 -1.29 4.85
N LYS A 90 13.84 -1.66 4.07
CA LYS A 90 15.02 -0.80 3.84
C LYS A 90 14.74 0.41 2.94
N GLY A 91 13.79 0.29 2.01
CA GLY A 91 13.43 1.36 1.08
C GLY A 91 12.23 0.96 0.20
N PRO A 92 11.64 1.92 -0.55
CA PRO A 92 10.54 1.67 -1.48
C PRO A 92 10.82 0.56 -2.50
N GLU A 93 12.05 0.52 -3.00
CA GLU A 93 12.58 -0.48 -3.92
C GLU A 93 12.67 -1.88 -3.30
N ASP A 94 12.86 -1.90 -1.98
CA ASP A 94 12.93 -3.10 -1.16
C ASP A 94 11.56 -3.47 -0.57
N ILE A 95 10.45 -2.81 -0.98
CA ILE A 95 9.09 -3.28 -0.66
C ILE A 95 8.88 -4.60 -1.40
N GLY A 96 9.35 -5.67 -0.77
CA GLY A 96 9.25 -7.03 -1.24
C GLY A 96 8.06 -7.74 -0.63
N LEU A 97 7.79 -8.91 -1.18
CA LEU A 97 6.68 -9.76 -0.78
C LEU A 97 6.81 -10.27 0.67
N ARG A 98 8.05 -10.47 1.15
CA ARG A 98 8.35 -10.89 2.53
C ARG A 98 8.12 -9.77 3.54
N ASP A 99 8.31 -8.53 3.11
CA ASP A 99 8.10 -7.36 3.95
C ASP A 99 6.61 -7.13 4.23
N ILE A 100 5.76 -7.40 3.24
CA ILE A 100 4.30 -7.40 3.40
C ILE A 100 3.86 -8.50 4.39
N GLU A 101 4.40 -9.72 4.27
CA GLU A 101 4.13 -10.81 5.21
C GLU A 101 4.57 -10.43 6.64
N ALA A 102 5.71 -9.78 6.80
CA ALA A 102 6.17 -9.27 8.10
C ALA A 102 5.24 -8.20 8.67
N VAL A 103 4.70 -7.31 7.83
CA VAL A 103 3.74 -6.28 8.24
C VAL A 103 2.41 -6.89 8.69
N ILE A 104 1.92 -7.91 7.97
CA ILE A 104 0.65 -8.59 8.25
C ILE A 104 0.76 -9.50 9.47
N SER A 105 1.84 -10.26 9.60
CA SER A 105 2.05 -11.20 10.71
C SER A 105 2.14 -10.51 12.07
N ARG A 106 2.62 -9.27 12.13
CA ARG A 106 2.63 -8.41 13.33
C ARG A 106 1.25 -7.85 13.73
N VAL A 107 0.17 -8.30 13.07
CA VAL A 107 -1.22 -7.93 13.40
C VAL A 107 -1.97 -9.08 14.07
N LYS A 108 -1.33 -10.26 14.22
CA LYS A 108 -1.86 -11.34 15.06
C LYS A 108 -1.62 -11.07 16.54
#